data_AF-A0A933EHJ9-F1
#
_entry.id   AF-A0A933EHJ9-F1
#
_cell.length_a   1.000
_cell.length_b   1.000
_cell.length_c   1.000
_cell.angle_alpha   90.00
_cell.angle_beta   90.00
_cell.angle_gamma   90.00
#
_symmetry.space_group_name_H-M   'P 1'
#
loop_
_entity.id
_entity.type
_entity.pdbx_description
1 polymer ?
#
loop_
_entity_poly.entity_id
_entity_poly.type
_entity_poly.pdbx_seq_one_letter_code
_entity_poly.pdbx_strand_id
1 'polypeptide(L)'
;MNKSTSHLAKRFWDAVGHMQTAIWLGGVLVGGSMGVFRFMNGASLWLHALFFIGVAVCWGIILKLLWPIIGKYLPRKGAEGKSDYWRCPDGKLHEWTYWRGENTGVYMCKNCRTQVDKATLKAHTDQGPLRDPDDSRQKVREINFQSHRPPYAEFRKRIEDAHEVWAFWHSGASAKNNGLFRTGRIKQLLLVFPNHEGLASLADMTHIDVEELRRSIFEAAKEAERWNVEVKWWQGLILPPFTIGDPTKSGNTWVVAEHIVPYQDADLRPSNYITDPQICDRYREAFMEMWNNRKLTGATVGLKN
;
A
#
# COMPACT_ATOMS: atom_id res chain seq x y z
N MET A 1 -31.06 -19.64 24.15
CA MET A 1 -29.58 -19.66 24.19
C MET A 1 -29.10 -20.98 23.60
N ASN A 2 -28.30 -20.93 22.54
CA ASN A 2 -28.07 -22.06 21.64
C ASN A 2 -26.95 -22.97 22.16
N LYS A 3 -27.24 -24.27 22.37
CA LYS A 3 -26.29 -25.29 22.89
C LYS A 3 -25.08 -25.55 21.97
N SER A 4 -25.08 -24.99 20.76
CA SER A 4 -24.02 -25.17 19.74
C SER A 4 -22.77 -24.32 20.00
N THR A 5 -22.93 -23.07 20.47
CA THR A 5 -21.79 -22.16 20.70
C THR A 5 -20.97 -22.54 21.93
N SER A 6 -21.59 -23.16 22.94
CA SER A 6 -20.86 -23.65 24.13
C SER A 6 -19.95 -24.83 23.82
N HIS A 7 -20.30 -25.66 22.83
CA HIS A 7 -19.50 -26.83 22.46
C HIS A 7 -18.22 -26.45 21.67
N LEU A 8 -18.29 -25.41 20.84
CA LEU A 8 -17.13 -24.88 20.11
C LEU A 8 -16.20 -24.06 21.02
N ALA A 9 -16.76 -23.25 21.92
CA ALA A 9 -15.97 -22.55 22.93
C ALA A 9 -15.23 -23.53 23.86
N LYS A 10 -15.90 -24.61 24.28
CA LYS A 10 -15.27 -25.65 25.10
C LYS A 10 -14.10 -26.32 24.37
N ARG A 11 -14.28 -26.72 23.10
CA ARG A 11 -13.19 -27.31 22.30
C ARG A 11 -12.00 -26.38 22.08
N PHE A 12 -12.26 -25.09 21.93
CA PHE A 12 -11.21 -24.08 21.83
C PHE A 12 -10.41 -23.97 23.13
N TRP A 13 -11.10 -23.88 24.27
CA TRP A 13 -10.43 -23.82 25.57
C TRP A 13 -9.71 -25.11 25.95
N ASP A 14 -10.24 -26.28 25.57
CA ASP A 14 -9.55 -27.56 25.72
C ASP A 14 -8.25 -27.59 24.89
N ALA A 15 -8.28 -27.08 23.65
CA ALA A 15 -7.09 -26.99 22.79
C ALA A 15 -6.04 -26.00 23.33
N VAL A 16 -6.46 -24.85 23.86
CA VAL A 16 -5.57 -23.88 24.52
C VAL A 16 -4.97 -24.50 25.80
N GLY A 17 -5.76 -25.22 26.58
CA GLY A 17 -5.31 -25.96 27.75
C GLY A 17 -4.22 -26.98 27.41
N HIS A 18 -4.43 -27.81 26.38
CA HIS A 18 -3.42 -28.75 25.91
C HIS A 18 -2.14 -28.08 25.40
N MET A 19 -2.25 -26.93 24.74
CA MET A 19 -1.09 -26.16 24.28
C MET A 19 -0.29 -25.57 25.46
N GLN A 20 -0.97 -25.03 26.47
CA GLN A 20 -0.31 -24.56 27.69
C GLN A 20 0.34 -25.70 28.47
N THR A 21 -0.31 -26.87 28.57
CA THR A 21 0.30 -28.06 29.18
C THR A 21 1.53 -28.53 28.40
N ALA A 22 1.51 -28.48 27.06
CA ALA A 22 2.66 -28.83 26.23
C ALA A 22 3.84 -27.85 26.39
N ILE A 23 3.55 -26.55 26.48
CA ILE A 23 4.57 -25.51 26.75
C ILE A 23 5.15 -25.69 28.16
N TRP A 24 4.30 -25.98 29.15
CA TRP A 24 4.73 -26.19 30.52
C TRP A 24 5.56 -27.47 30.66
N LEU A 25 5.16 -28.58 30.04
CA LEU A 25 5.96 -29.81 29.95
C LEU A 25 7.28 -29.58 29.22
N GLY A 26 7.28 -28.79 28.14
CA GLY A 26 8.51 -28.36 27.45
C GLY A 26 9.44 -27.54 28.35
N GLY A 27 8.88 -26.61 29.13
CA GLY A 27 9.61 -25.81 30.12
C GLY A 27 10.16 -26.64 31.28
N VAL A 28 9.41 -27.63 31.77
CA VAL A 28 9.86 -28.58 32.81
C VAL A 28 10.95 -29.51 32.27
N LEU A 29 10.89 -29.93 31.01
CA LEU A 29 11.95 -30.70 30.37
C LEU A 29 13.24 -29.88 30.19
N VAL A 30 13.12 -28.61 29.79
CA VAL A 30 14.27 -27.70 29.67
C VAL A 30 14.85 -27.33 31.05
N GLY A 31 13.99 -27.02 32.02
CA GLY A 31 14.41 -26.73 33.40
C GLY A 31 15.01 -27.95 34.12
N GLY A 32 14.44 -29.14 33.90
CA GLY A 32 15.00 -30.41 34.39
C GLY A 32 16.34 -30.74 33.74
N SER A 33 16.51 -30.45 32.45
CA SER A 33 17.80 -30.62 31.76
C SER A 33 18.90 -29.72 32.33
N MET A 34 18.58 -28.50 32.75
CA MET A 34 19.54 -27.62 33.44
C MET A 34 19.97 -28.15 34.81
N GLY A 35 19.11 -28.89 35.51
CA GLY A 35 19.47 -29.60 36.75
C GLY A 35 20.43 -30.77 36.50
N VAL A 36 20.22 -31.53 35.42
CA VAL A 36 21.12 -32.61 34.98
C VAL A 36 22.47 -32.07 34.50
N PHE A 37 22.49 -30.88 33.88
CA PHE A 37 23.72 -30.19 33.45
C PHE A 37 24.70 -29.89 34.60
N ARG A 38 24.20 -29.69 35.83
CA ARG A 38 25.07 -29.52 37.01
C ARG A 38 25.67 -30.83 37.53
N PHE A 39 25.09 -31.98 37.18
CA PHE A 39 25.59 -33.30 37.60
C PHE A 39 26.56 -33.94 36.60
N MET A 40 26.74 -33.35 35.41
CA MET A 40 27.55 -33.92 34.31
C MET A 40 28.84 -33.14 34.01
N ASN A 41 29.44 -32.49 35.01
CA ASN A 41 30.73 -31.77 34.87
C ASN A 41 31.97 -32.65 34.54
N GLY A 42 31.78 -33.92 34.20
CA GLY A 42 32.84 -34.83 33.74
C GLY A 42 32.56 -35.53 32.41
N ALA A 43 31.43 -35.27 31.75
CA ALA A 43 31.12 -35.90 30.47
C ALA A 43 31.70 -35.09 29.31
N SER A 44 32.37 -35.76 28.36
CA SER A 44 33.00 -35.11 27.21
C SER A 44 31.97 -34.31 26.40
N LEU A 45 32.41 -33.20 25.79
CA LEU A 45 31.60 -32.33 24.92
C LEU A 45 30.81 -33.13 23.86
N TRP A 46 31.31 -34.30 23.46
CA TRP A 46 30.71 -35.14 22.44
C TRP A 46 29.37 -35.76 22.88
N LEU A 47 29.21 -36.13 24.16
CA LEU A 47 27.94 -36.66 24.67
C LEU A 47 26.83 -35.59 24.68
N HIS A 48 27.19 -34.33 24.89
CA HIS A 48 26.26 -33.21 24.84
C HIS A 48 25.79 -32.96 23.39
N ALA A 49 26.71 -33.00 22.43
CA ALA A 49 26.36 -32.86 21.02
C ALA A 49 25.38 -33.95 20.55
N LEU A 50 25.62 -35.21 20.93
CA LEU A 50 24.71 -36.32 20.60
C LEU A 50 23.33 -36.16 21.24
N PHE A 51 23.26 -35.66 22.48
CA PHE A 51 21.98 -35.40 23.14
C PHE A 51 21.16 -34.35 22.39
N PHE A 52 21.76 -33.22 22.00
CA PHE A 52 21.05 -32.18 21.25
C PHE A 52 20.63 -32.64 19.85
N ILE A 53 21.44 -33.46 19.17
CA ILE A 53 21.07 -34.09 17.90
C ILE A 53 19.85 -34.99 18.10
N GLY A 54 19.84 -35.81 19.15
CA GLY A 54 18.70 -36.67 19.48
C GLY A 54 17.41 -35.88 19.75
N VAL A 55 17.49 -34.79 20.52
CA VAL A 55 16.35 -33.91 20.79
C VAL A 55 15.83 -33.25 19.50
N ALA A 56 16.72 -32.76 18.64
CA ALA A 56 16.34 -32.14 17.37
C ALA A 56 15.64 -33.14 16.42
N VAL A 57 16.14 -34.37 16.35
CA VAL A 57 15.53 -35.45 15.55
C VAL A 57 14.14 -35.81 16.09
N CYS A 58 14.00 -35.96 17.41
CA CYS A 58 12.70 -36.22 18.05
C CYS A 58 11.69 -35.10 17.78
N TRP A 59 12.11 -33.83 17.88
CA TRP A 59 11.25 -32.69 17.53
C TRP A 59 10.86 -32.68 16.06
N GLY A 60 11.78 -33.00 15.15
CA GLY A 60 11.49 -33.14 13.72
C GLY A 60 10.45 -34.22 13.44
N ILE A 61 10.54 -35.36 14.12
CA ILE A 61 9.56 -36.47 14.00
C ILE A 61 8.19 -36.05 14.56
N ILE A 62 8.16 -35.43 15.74
CA ILE A 62 6.92 -34.93 16.36
C ILE A 62 6.23 -33.91 15.45
N LEU A 63 6.97 -32.91 14.94
CA LEU A 63 6.43 -31.92 14.02
C LEU A 63 5.90 -32.57 12.74
N LYS A 64 6.61 -33.55 12.17
CA LYS A 64 6.19 -34.28 10.97
C LYS A 64 4.92 -35.09 11.18
N LEU A 65 4.75 -35.71 12.36
CA LEU A 65 3.54 -36.45 12.74
C LEU A 65 2.35 -35.53 13.05
N LEU A 66 2.61 -34.35 13.62
CA LEU A 66 1.57 -33.36 13.94
C LEU A 66 1.19 -32.47 12.75
N TRP A 67 2.05 -32.34 11.74
CA TRP A 67 1.83 -31.48 10.56
C TRP A 67 0.50 -31.74 9.83
N PRO A 68 0.04 -32.98 9.61
CA PRO A 68 -1.26 -33.25 8.98
C PRO A 68 -2.45 -32.83 9.84
N ILE A 69 -2.29 -32.80 11.17
CA ILE A 69 -3.34 -32.37 12.11
C ILE A 69 -3.35 -30.85 12.17
N ILE A 70 -2.19 -30.23 12.38
CA ILE A 70 -2.03 -28.76 12.42
C ILE A 70 -2.42 -28.15 11.07
N GLY A 71 -2.05 -28.78 9.96
CA GLY A 71 -2.36 -28.34 8.60
C GLY A 71 -3.84 -28.38 8.21
N LYS A 72 -4.71 -29.06 8.98
CA LYS A 72 -6.17 -28.96 8.84
C LYS A 72 -6.73 -27.68 9.47
N TYR A 73 -6.03 -27.09 10.43
CA TYR A 73 -6.50 -25.91 11.18
C TYR A 73 -5.75 -24.63 10.83
N LEU A 74 -4.61 -24.73 10.15
CA LEU A 74 -3.95 -23.57 9.58
C LEU A 74 -4.67 -23.14 8.29
N PRO A 75 -5.10 -21.87 8.17
CA PRO A 75 -5.67 -21.38 6.93
C PRO A 75 -4.64 -21.57 5.81
N ARG A 76 -4.96 -22.43 4.83
CA ARG A 76 -4.13 -22.61 3.65
C ARG A 76 -3.98 -21.24 2.95
N LYS A 77 -2.76 -20.70 2.92
CA LYS A 77 -2.39 -19.63 1.99
C LYS A 77 -2.73 -20.12 0.58
N GLY A 78 -3.81 -19.60 0.01
CA GLY A 78 -4.31 -20.01 -1.32
C GLY A 78 -5.82 -20.11 -1.45
N ALA A 79 -6.60 -20.07 -0.35
CA ALA A 79 -8.03 -19.83 -0.46
C ALA A 79 -8.29 -18.31 -0.45
N GLU A 80 -8.02 -17.64 -1.56
CA GLU A 80 -8.50 -16.27 -1.77
C GLU A 80 -10.03 -16.31 -1.77
N GLY A 81 -10.61 -15.92 -0.64
CA GLY A 81 -12.04 -15.73 -0.54
C GLY A 81 -12.43 -14.53 -1.40
N LYS A 82 -13.39 -14.73 -2.31
CA LYS A 82 -14.07 -13.58 -2.91
C LYS A 82 -14.69 -12.77 -1.77
N SER A 83 -14.39 -11.48 -1.74
CA SER A 83 -15.07 -10.54 -0.87
C SER A 83 -16.22 -9.89 -1.62
N ASP A 84 -17.35 -9.77 -0.94
CA ASP A 84 -18.52 -9.02 -1.40
C ASP A 84 -19.02 -8.16 -0.22
N TYR A 85 -19.71 -7.06 -0.50
CA TYR A 85 -20.23 -6.15 0.52
C TYR A 85 -21.71 -6.43 0.81
N TRP A 86 -22.07 -6.64 2.09
CA TRP A 86 -23.44 -6.95 2.54
C TRP A 86 -23.75 -6.23 3.85
N ARG A 87 -25.02 -5.95 4.15
CA ARG A 87 -25.41 -5.36 5.45
C ARG A 87 -25.20 -6.36 6.59
N CYS A 88 -24.47 -5.96 7.63
CA CYS A 88 -24.41 -6.68 8.91
C CYS A 88 -25.74 -6.46 9.68
N PRO A 89 -26.11 -7.34 10.63
CA PRO A 89 -27.32 -7.15 11.45
C PRO A 89 -27.42 -5.81 12.20
N ASP A 90 -26.32 -5.06 12.28
CA ASP A 90 -26.29 -3.69 12.79
C ASP A 90 -26.78 -2.62 11.78
N GLY A 91 -27.19 -3.04 10.58
CA GLY A 91 -27.70 -2.20 9.51
C GLY A 91 -26.62 -1.54 8.63
N LYS A 92 -25.33 -1.73 8.92
CA LYS A 92 -24.22 -1.11 8.18
C LYS A 92 -23.68 -2.01 7.08
N LEU A 93 -23.17 -1.41 5.99
CA LEU A 93 -22.52 -2.14 4.90
C LEU A 93 -21.13 -2.57 5.34
N HIS A 94 -20.89 -3.88 5.40
CA HIS A 94 -19.58 -4.44 5.77
C HIS A 94 -19.04 -5.33 4.65
N GLU A 95 -17.73 -5.51 4.61
CA GLU A 95 -17.09 -6.49 3.73
C GLU A 95 -17.25 -7.89 4.34
N TRP A 96 -17.80 -8.82 3.55
CA TRP A 96 -17.94 -10.23 3.93
C TRP A 96 -16.98 -11.07 3.10
N THR A 97 -16.27 -11.97 3.75
CA THR A 97 -15.34 -12.88 3.07
C THR A 97 -15.94 -14.28 3.07
N TYR A 98 -16.04 -14.89 1.88
CA TYR A 98 -16.44 -16.28 1.74
C TYR A 98 -15.21 -17.18 1.63
N TRP A 99 -15.08 -18.16 2.52
CA TRP A 99 -13.98 -19.13 2.47
C TRP A 99 -14.37 -20.31 1.60
N ARG A 100 -13.89 -20.32 0.34
CA ARG A 100 -14.20 -21.35 -0.67
C ARG A 100 -13.66 -22.76 -0.35
N GLY A 101 -12.80 -22.89 0.66
CA GLY A 101 -12.03 -24.11 0.92
C GLY A 101 -12.79 -25.22 1.65
N GLU A 102 -13.88 -24.89 2.34
CA GLU A 102 -14.71 -25.84 3.06
C GLU A 102 -16.16 -25.50 2.77
N ASN A 103 -16.95 -26.44 2.24
CA ASN A 103 -18.38 -26.28 1.91
C ASN A 103 -19.26 -26.08 3.16
N THR A 104 -18.84 -25.28 4.13
CA THR A 104 -19.59 -24.97 5.36
C THR A 104 -20.78 -24.05 5.08
N GLY A 105 -20.76 -23.32 3.97
CA GLY A 105 -21.82 -22.36 3.62
C GLY A 105 -21.87 -21.15 4.55
N VAL A 106 -20.81 -20.90 5.32
CA VAL A 106 -20.71 -19.83 6.31
C VAL A 106 -19.94 -18.63 5.73
N TYR A 107 -20.53 -17.45 5.85
CA TYR A 107 -19.96 -16.16 5.52
C TYR A 107 -19.53 -15.45 6.79
N MET A 108 -18.35 -14.80 6.77
CA MET A 108 -17.87 -14.03 7.92
C MET A 108 -17.69 -12.56 7.55
N CYS A 109 -18.29 -11.69 8.35
CA CYS A 109 -18.10 -10.26 8.23
C CYS A 109 -16.70 -9.88 8.73
N LYS A 110 -15.92 -9.13 7.94
CA LYS A 110 -14.58 -8.67 8.37
C LYS A 110 -14.64 -7.69 9.53
N ASN A 111 -15.67 -6.86 9.58
CA ASN A 111 -15.82 -5.80 10.59
C ASN A 111 -16.39 -6.36 11.90
N CYS A 112 -17.60 -6.92 11.86
CA CYS A 112 -18.31 -7.35 13.06
C CYS A 112 -17.96 -8.79 13.48
N ARG A 113 -17.18 -9.54 12.68
CA ARG A 113 -16.81 -10.97 12.88
C ARG A 113 -18.00 -11.93 13.00
N THR A 114 -19.22 -11.45 12.76
CA THR A 114 -20.44 -12.25 12.72
C THR A 114 -20.36 -13.28 11.60
N GLN A 115 -20.76 -14.50 11.91
CA GLN A 115 -20.86 -15.60 10.97
C GLN A 115 -22.33 -15.87 10.66
N VAL A 116 -22.69 -15.96 9.38
CA VAL A 116 -24.04 -16.28 8.93
C VAL A 116 -24.00 -17.34 7.84
N ASP A 117 -25.00 -18.21 7.78
CA ASP A 117 -25.14 -19.13 6.64
C ASP A 117 -25.68 -18.41 5.39
N LYS A 118 -25.58 -19.08 4.24
CA LYS A 118 -26.05 -18.55 2.95
C LYS A 118 -27.53 -18.17 2.94
N ALA A 119 -28.39 -18.92 3.64
CA ALA A 119 -29.83 -18.66 3.66
C ALA A 119 -30.15 -17.41 4.49
N THR A 120 -29.46 -17.24 5.61
CA THR A 120 -29.52 -16.06 6.48
C THR A 120 -28.98 -14.82 5.78
N LEU A 121 -27.86 -14.94 5.07
CA LEU A 121 -27.33 -13.84 4.24
C LEU A 121 -28.33 -13.43 3.14
N LYS A 122 -28.98 -14.43 2.51
CA LYS A 122 -30.03 -14.20 1.51
C LYS A 122 -31.27 -13.53 2.10
N ALA A 123 -31.71 -13.95 3.28
CA ALA A 123 -32.84 -13.32 3.97
C ALA A 123 -32.57 -11.85 4.36
N HIS A 124 -31.31 -11.50 4.64
CA HIS A 124 -30.90 -10.11 4.84
C HIS A 124 -30.85 -9.28 3.54
N THR A 125 -30.77 -9.93 2.37
CA THR A 125 -30.78 -9.26 1.05
C THR A 125 -32.16 -9.21 0.41
N ASP A 126 -33.04 -10.17 0.71
CA ASP A 126 -34.40 -10.25 0.16
C ASP A 126 -35.36 -9.23 0.80
N GLN A 127 -34.91 -8.37 1.74
CA GLN A 127 -35.63 -7.19 2.24
C GLN A 127 -35.70 -6.04 1.19
N GLY A 128 -35.73 -6.40 -0.09
CA GLY A 128 -35.77 -5.53 -1.25
C GLY A 128 -34.39 -5.33 -1.89
N PRO A 129 -34.29 -5.22 -3.23
CA PRO A 129 -33.09 -4.69 -3.85
C PRO A 129 -32.88 -3.30 -3.27
N LEU A 130 -31.85 -3.16 -2.45
CA LEU A 130 -31.36 -1.85 -2.10
C LEU A 130 -30.93 -1.22 -3.43
N ARG A 131 -31.69 -0.19 -3.85
CA ARG A 131 -31.07 1.01 -4.41
C ARG A 131 -29.74 1.15 -3.71
N ASP A 132 -28.68 1.10 -4.50
CA ASP A 132 -27.35 1.35 -4.02
C ASP A 132 -27.45 2.55 -3.05
N PRO A 133 -26.98 2.48 -1.80
CA PRO A 133 -26.83 3.70 -1.01
C PRO A 133 -25.93 4.71 -1.77
N ASP A 134 -25.22 4.25 -2.81
CA ASP A 134 -24.56 5.02 -3.87
C ASP A 134 -25.49 5.51 -5.03
N ASP A 135 -26.81 5.38 -4.96
CA ASP A 135 -27.75 6.21 -5.76
C ASP A 135 -27.91 7.61 -5.10
N SER A 136 -27.32 7.75 -3.91
CA SER A 136 -26.83 9.03 -3.39
C SER A 136 -25.33 9.22 -3.62
N ARG A 137 -24.75 8.60 -4.68
CA ARG A 137 -23.60 9.21 -5.39
C ARG A 137 -24.09 10.58 -5.81
N GLN A 138 -23.95 11.53 -4.88
CA GLN A 138 -23.34 12.81 -5.14
C GLN A 138 -22.37 12.54 -6.27
N LYS A 139 -22.78 12.88 -7.50
CA LYS A 139 -22.02 12.61 -8.72
C LYS A 139 -20.57 12.86 -8.35
N VAL A 140 -19.79 11.80 -8.11
CA VAL A 140 -18.35 11.94 -7.95
C VAL A 140 -17.98 12.46 -9.31
N ARG A 141 -17.70 13.76 -9.36
CA ARG A 141 -17.47 14.46 -10.61
C ARG A 141 -16.18 13.87 -11.14
N GLU A 142 -16.35 13.00 -12.14
CA GLU A 142 -15.35 12.36 -13.00
C GLU A 142 -13.95 12.20 -12.37
N ILE A 143 -13.73 11.11 -11.62
CA ILE A 143 -12.40 10.49 -11.58
C ILE A 143 -12.33 9.60 -12.82
N ASN A 144 -11.66 10.09 -13.86
CA ASN A 144 -11.48 9.32 -15.08
C ASN A 144 -10.14 8.57 -14.98
N PHE A 145 -10.24 7.26 -14.71
CA PHE A 145 -9.09 6.36 -14.75
C PHE A 145 -8.68 6.16 -16.21
N GLN A 146 -7.52 6.68 -16.59
CA GLN A 146 -7.02 6.50 -17.93
C GLN A 146 -5.97 5.39 -17.90
N SER A 147 -6.26 4.28 -18.59
CA SER A 147 -5.37 3.12 -18.70
C SER A 147 -4.03 3.46 -19.33
N HIS A 148 -3.97 4.59 -20.02
CA HIS A 148 -2.78 5.22 -20.58
C HIS A 148 -2.87 6.72 -20.32
N ARG A 149 -1.74 7.41 -20.16
CA ARG A 149 -1.70 8.88 -20.19
C ARG A 149 -2.47 9.38 -21.42
N PRO A 150 -3.20 10.51 -21.34
CA PRO A 150 -3.66 11.17 -22.56
C PRO A 150 -2.48 11.27 -23.52
N PRO A 151 -2.67 11.04 -24.84
CA PRO A 151 -1.61 11.26 -25.82
C PRO A 151 -0.92 12.58 -25.51
N TYR A 152 0.41 12.60 -25.55
CA TYR A 152 1.19 13.72 -25.04
C TYR A 152 0.69 15.10 -25.54
N ALA A 153 0.24 15.16 -26.80
CA ALA A 153 -0.39 16.32 -27.41
C ALA A 153 -1.61 16.85 -26.63
N GLU A 154 -2.45 15.97 -26.08
CA GLU A 154 -3.60 16.33 -25.26
C GLU A 154 -3.18 16.89 -23.89
N PHE A 155 -2.20 16.26 -23.24
CA PHE A 155 -1.68 16.76 -21.97
C PHE A 155 -1.03 18.14 -22.15
N ARG A 156 -0.26 18.32 -23.22
CA ARG A 156 0.31 19.61 -23.60
C ARG A 156 -0.77 20.66 -23.83
N LYS A 157 -1.82 20.33 -24.59
CA LYS A 157 -2.94 21.25 -24.83
C LYS A 157 -3.60 21.69 -23.52
N ARG A 158 -3.83 20.77 -22.59
CA ARG A 158 -4.37 21.09 -21.26
C ARG A 158 -3.48 22.05 -20.47
N ILE A 159 -2.17 21.88 -20.55
CA ILE A 159 -1.21 22.82 -19.96
C ILE A 159 -1.32 24.19 -20.63
N GLU A 160 -1.34 24.24 -21.96
CA GLU A 160 -1.43 25.49 -22.75
C GLU A 160 -2.73 26.28 -22.47
N ASP A 161 -3.84 25.56 -22.28
CA ASP A 161 -5.16 26.11 -21.98
C ASP A 161 -5.30 26.60 -20.52
N ALA A 162 -4.51 26.09 -19.58
CA ALA A 162 -4.52 26.52 -18.19
C ALA A 162 -3.95 27.94 -18.03
N HIS A 163 -4.44 28.69 -17.05
CA HIS A 163 -3.86 29.98 -16.68
C HIS A 163 -2.53 29.79 -15.95
N GLU A 164 -2.47 28.80 -15.07
CA GLU A 164 -1.33 28.49 -14.21
C GLU A 164 -1.26 26.99 -13.94
N VAL A 165 -0.05 26.45 -13.89
CA VAL A 165 0.21 25.04 -13.59
C VAL A 165 1.27 24.92 -12.50
N TRP A 166 0.99 24.07 -11.51
CA TRP A 166 1.94 23.62 -10.49
C TRP A 166 2.29 22.15 -10.75
N ALA A 167 3.58 21.84 -10.74
CA ALA A 167 4.09 20.54 -11.12
C ALA A 167 4.91 19.93 -9.99
N PHE A 168 4.65 18.65 -9.70
CA PHE A 168 5.39 17.88 -8.71
C PHE A 168 5.89 16.58 -9.33
N TRP A 169 7.15 16.56 -9.76
CA TRP A 169 7.71 15.50 -10.61
C TRP A 169 9.04 15.00 -10.08
N HIS A 170 9.37 13.72 -10.33
CA HIS A 170 10.66 13.18 -9.91
C HIS A 170 11.85 13.91 -10.55
N SER A 171 11.88 13.94 -11.90
CA SER A 171 12.99 14.49 -12.68
C SER A 171 12.62 15.65 -13.60
N GLY A 172 11.36 15.76 -14.02
CA GLY A 172 10.94 16.75 -15.02
C GLY A 172 11.51 16.51 -16.44
N ALA A 173 12.22 15.40 -16.68
CA ALA A 173 12.87 15.11 -17.96
C ALA A 173 11.89 15.10 -19.14
N SER A 174 10.72 14.47 -18.97
CA SER A 174 9.68 14.44 -20.01
C SER A 174 9.16 15.84 -20.32
N ALA A 175 8.96 16.69 -19.31
CA ALA A 175 8.53 18.07 -19.52
C ALA A 175 9.57 18.92 -20.25
N LYS A 176 10.85 18.73 -19.93
CA LYS A 176 11.99 19.34 -20.64
C LYS A 176 12.02 18.93 -22.10
N ASN A 177 12.06 17.63 -22.38
CA ASN A 177 12.26 17.06 -23.72
C ASN A 177 11.14 17.44 -24.70
N ASN A 178 9.95 17.70 -24.17
CA ASN A 178 8.79 18.05 -24.95
C ASN A 178 8.41 19.54 -24.90
N GLY A 179 9.23 20.37 -24.22
CA GLY A 179 9.06 21.82 -24.21
C GLY A 179 7.88 22.34 -23.40
N LEU A 180 7.41 21.63 -22.36
CA LEU A 180 6.29 22.12 -21.54
C LEU A 180 6.61 23.41 -20.80
N PHE A 181 7.87 23.63 -20.42
CA PHE A 181 8.29 24.87 -19.78
C PHE A 181 8.09 26.08 -20.70
N ARG A 182 8.21 25.88 -22.03
CA ARG A 182 8.06 26.94 -23.04
C ARG A 182 6.62 27.44 -23.19
N THR A 183 5.65 26.68 -22.68
CA THR A 183 4.25 27.14 -22.65
C THR A 183 4.07 28.38 -21.77
N GLY A 184 4.99 28.61 -20.82
CA GLY A 184 4.90 29.70 -19.85
C GLY A 184 3.78 29.52 -18.82
N ARG A 185 3.09 28.37 -18.82
CA ARG A 185 1.95 28.08 -17.93
C ARG A 185 2.39 27.45 -16.62
N ILE A 186 3.45 26.65 -16.63
CA ILE A 186 4.06 26.11 -15.42
C ILE A 186 4.70 27.27 -14.65
N LYS A 187 4.25 27.51 -13.42
CA LYS A 187 4.77 28.59 -12.56
C LYS A 187 5.60 28.07 -11.40
N GLN A 188 5.24 26.90 -10.88
CA GLN A 188 5.89 26.26 -9.75
C GLN A 188 6.24 24.82 -10.11
N LEU A 189 7.49 24.46 -9.89
CA LEU A 189 8.02 23.12 -10.12
C LEU A 189 8.75 22.63 -8.88
N LEU A 190 8.29 21.52 -8.33
CA LEU A 190 8.95 20.84 -7.24
C LEU A 190 9.53 19.51 -7.76
N LEU A 191 10.84 19.36 -7.65
CA LEU A 191 11.61 18.18 -8.11
C LEU A 191 12.20 17.42 -6.93
N VAL A 192 12.51 16.12 -7.10
CA VAL A 192 13.31 15.40 -6.08
C VAL A 192 14.68 16.06 -5.93
N PHE A 193 15.19 16.16 -4.71
CA PHE A 193 16.54 16.65 -4.48
C PHE A 193 17.58 15.70 -5.13
N PRO A 194 18.47 16.20 -6.01
CA PRO A 194 19.38 15.36 -6.80
C PRO A 194 20.36 14.50 -5.98
N ASN A 195 20.56 14.84 -4.70
CA ASN A 195 21.44 14.11 -3.79
C ASN A 195 20.66 13.45 -2.64
N HIS A 196 19.36 13.22 -2.82
CA HIS A 196 18.52 12.52 -1.84
C HIS A 196 18.98 11.06 -1.65
N GLU A 197 18.97 10.57 -0.41
CA GLU A 197 19.41 9.20 -0.07
C GLU A 197 18.60 8.11 -0.79
N GLY A 198 17.30 8.35 -1.00
CA GLY A 198 16.41 7.45 -1.71
C GLY A 198 16.48 7.53 -3.24
N LEU A 199 17.37 8.35 -3.82
CA LEU A 199 17.43 8.51 -5.28
C LEU A 199 17.78 7.20 -5.99
N ALA A 200 18.63 6.37 -5.38
CA ALA A 200 18.97 5.05 -5.94
C ALA A 200 17.74 4.13 -6.06
N SER A 201 16.82 4.16 -5.09
CA SER A 201 15.57 3.40 -5.18
C SER A 201 14.65 3.92 -6.28
N LEU A 202 14.63 5.24 -6.50
CA LEU A 202 13.86 5.85 -7.59
C LEU A 202 14.44 5.52 -8.97
N ALA A 203 15.78 5.53 -9.07
CA ALA A 203 16.52 5.10 -10.24
C ALA A 203 16.19 3.65 -10.59
N ASP A 204 16.22 2.75 -9.60
CA ASP A 204 15.84 1.34 -9.76
C ASP A 204 14.39 1.18 -10.24
N MET A 205 13.42 1.83 -9.58
CA MET A 205 12.00 1.78 -9.99
C MET A 205 11.75 2.31 -11.41
N THR A 206 12.60 3.20 -11.91
CA THR A 206 12.45 3.81 -13.24
C THR A 206 13.38 3.22 -14.29
N HIS A 207 14.29 2.31 -13.92
CA HIS A 207 15.34 1.76 -14.77
C HIS A 207 16.21 2.81 -15.46
N ILE A 208 16.43 3.92 -14.77
CA ILE A 208 17.34 4.98 -15.21
C ILE A 208 18.57 4.87 -14.33
N ASP A 209 19.76 5.03 -14.91
CA ASP A 209 20.99 5.11 -14.11
C ASP A 209 20.91 6.26 -13.09
N VAL A 210 21.49 6.07 -11.90
CA VAL A 210 21.37 7.07 -10.82
C VAL A 210 22.03 8.41 -11.20
N GLU A 211 23.15 8.38 -11.92
CA GLU A 211 23.82 9.59 -12.41
C GLU A 211 23.02 10.24 -13.54
N GLU A 212 22.42 9.43 -14.42
CA GLU A 212 21.53 9.92 -15.46
C GLU A 212 20.28 10.59 -14.88
N LEU A 213 19.65 9.99 -13.87
CA LEU A 213 18.51 10.55 -13.17
C LEU A 213 18.88 11.87 -12.49
N ARG A 214 20.02 11.91 -11.79
CA ARG A 214 20.56 13.12 -11.16
C ARG A 214 20.78 14.24 -12.18
N ARG A 215 21.46 13.93 -13.30
CA ARG A 215 21.68 14.88 -14.39
C ARG A 215 20.35 15.38 -14.97
N SER A 216 19.40 14.49 -15.18
CA SER A 216 18.08 14.83 -15.73
C SER A 216 17.31 15.80 -14.84
N ILE A 217 17.37 15.61 -13.52
CA ILE A 217 16.81 16.53 -12.52
C ILE A 217 17.42 17.94 -12.66
N PHE A 218 18.76 18.03 -12.70
CA PHE A 218 19.46 19.32 -12.83
C PHE A 218 19.16 20.03 -14.15
N GLU A 219 19.18 19.30 -15.26
CA GLU A 219 18.90 19.86 -16.58
C GLU A 219 17.46 20.35 -16.71
N ALA A 220 16.50 19.63 -16.13
CA ALA A 220 15.10 20.05 -16.12
C ALA A 220 14.90 21.31 -15.28
N ALA A 221 15.54 21.40 -14.10
CA ALA A 221 15.50 22.61 -13.27
C ALA A 221 16.08 23.82 -14.02
N LYS A 222 17.27 23.68 -14.61
CA LYS A 222 17.91 24.75 -15.38
C LYS A 222 17.05 25.21 -16.56
N GLU A 223 16.43 24.28 -17.28
CA GLU A 223 15.51 24.63 -18.37
C GLU A 223 14.25 25.32 -17.83
N ALA A 224 13.66 24.85 -16.73
CA ALA A 224 12.50 25.46 -16.12
C ALA A 224 12.78 26.91 -15.66
N GLU A 225 13.91 27.15 -15.00
CA GLU A 225 14.34 28.49 -14.56
C GLU A 225 14.51 29.47 -15.74
N ARG A 226 15.04 29.01 -16.88
CA ARG A 226 15.13 29.82 -18.12
C ARG A 226 13.78 30.32 -18.62
N TRP A 227 12.70 29.60 -18.30
CA TRP A 227 11.33 29.94 -18.67
C TRP A 227 10.54 30.57 -17.50
N ASN A 228 11.25 31.14 -16.51
CA ASN A 228 10.68 31.80 -15.33
C ASN A 228 9.76 30.89 -14.49
N VAL A 229 10.05 29.59 -14.45
CA VAL A 229 9.43 28.67 -13.50
C VAL A 229 10.17 28.77 -12.17
N GLU A 230 9.45 28.95 -11.06
CA GLU A 230 10.05 28.82 -9.73
C GLU A 230 10.33 27.33 -9.46
N VAL A 231 11.60 26.98 -9.20
CA VAL A 231 12.00 25.59 -8.94
C VAL A 231 12.41 25.44 -7.48
N LYS A 232 11.90 24.37 -6.83
CA LYS A 232 12.33 23.93 -5.51
C LYS A 232 12.69 22.45 -5.52
N TRP A 233 13.51 22.06 -4.54
CA TRP A 233 13.96 20.69 -4.35
C TRP A 233 13.29 20.05 -3.14
N TRP A 234 12.62 18.93 -3.33
CA TRP A 234 12.01 18.13 -2.27
C TRP A 234 13.01 17.10 -1.71
N GLN A 235 13.26 17.16 -0.41
CA GLN A 235 14.14 16.25 0.35
C GLN A 235 13.48 14.90 0.68
N GLY A 236 12.42 14.53 -0.04
CA GLY A 236 11.82 13.21 0.03
C GLY A 236 11.70 12.59 -1.35
N LEU A 237 11.19 11.36 -1.39
CA LEU A 237 10.70 10.80 -2.65
C LEU A 237 9.34 11.39 -2.98
N ILE A 238 9.16 11.74 -4.24
CA ILE A 238 7.86 12.09 -4.80
C ILE A 238 7.29 10.75 -5.28
N LEU A 239 6.17 10.26 -4.76
CA LEU A 239 5.49 9.04 -5.24
C LEU A 239 4.00 9.13 -4.81
N PRO A 240 3.01 9.22 -5.71
CA PRO A 240 3.10 9.45 -7.16
C PRO A 240 3.42 10.91 -7.53
N PRO A 241 3.96 11.19 -8.73
CA PRO A 241 4.07 12.56 -9.24
C PRO A 241 2.69 13.04 -9.71
N PHE A 242 2.46 14.35 -9.63
CA PHE A 242 1.21 14.95 -10.08
C PHE A 242 1.39 16.38 -10.61
N THR A 243 0.40 16.82 -11.37
CA THR A 243 0.32 18.17 -11.96
C THR A 243 -1.04 18.76 -11.64
N ILE A 244 -1.08 20.01 -11.17
CA ILE A 244 -2.30 20.76 -10.86
C ILE A 244 -2.42 21.91 -11.85
N GLY A 245 -3.50 21.96 -12.63
CA GLY A 245 -3.84 23.12 -13.46
C GLY A 245 -4.88 23.99 -12.78
N ASP A 246 -4.76 25.31 -12.98
CA ASP A 246 -5.59 26.35 -12.37
C ASP A 246 -5.74 26.22 -10.84
N PRO A 247 -4.64 26.11 -10.09
CA PRO A 247 -4.67 25.85 -8.65
C PRO A 247 -5.33 26.98 -7.83
N THR A 248 -5.33 28.20 -8.35
CA THR A 248 -5.88 29.40 -7.70
C THR A 248 -7.30 29.74 -8.14
N LYS A 249 -7.84 29.10 -9.18
CA LYS A 249 -9.19 29.37 -9.71
C LYS A 249 -10.15 28.26 -9.33
N SER A 250 -10.95 28.52 -8.28
CA SER A 250 -12.01 27.60 -7.86
C SER A 250 -12.96 27.26 -9.02
N GLY A 251 -13.23 25.98 -9.22
CA GLY A 251 -14.17 25.47 -10.23
C GLY A 251 -13.56 25.02 -11.56
N ASN A 252 -12.33 25.43 -11.90
CA ASN A 252 -11.61 24.99 -13.11
C ASN A 252 -10.36 24.17 -12.80
N THR A 253 -10.05 23.95 -11.52
CA THR A 253 -8.90 23.16 -11.11
C THR A 253 -9.02 21.73 -11.61
N TRP A 254 -7.92 21.21 -12.15
CA TRP A 254 -7.80 19.81 -12.52
C TRP A 254 -6.47 19.26 -12.02
N VAL A 255 -6.45 17.96 -11.76
CA VAL A 255 -5.23 17.24 -11.35
C VAL A 255 -5.00 16.07 -12.30
N VAL A 256 -3.74 15.93 -12.74
CA VAL A 256 -3.23 14.72 -13.39
C VAL A 256 -2.24 14.07 -12.43
N ALA A 257 -2.62 12.94 -11.83
CA ALA A 257 -1.74 12.14 -10.96
C ALA A 257 -1.27 10.89 -11.72
N GLU A 258 0.03 10.74 -11.90
CA GLU A 258 0.60 9.63 -12.68
C GLU A 258 0.88 8.43 -11.78
N HIS A 259 0.67 7.23 -12.31
CA HIS A 259 1.07 6.00 -11.64
C HIS A 259 2.49 5.63 -12.03
N ILE A 260 3.32 5.31 -11.04
CA ILE A 260 4.65 4.80 -11.31
C ILE A 260 4.52 3.31 -11.59
N VAL A 261 4.68 2.97 -12.87
CA VAL A 261 4.75 1.59 -13.34
C VAL A 261 6.22 1.31 -13.64
N PRO A 262 6.85 0.35 -12.94
CA PRO A 262 8.22 -0.06 -13.23
C PRO A 262 8.37 -0.43 -14.71
N TYR A 263 9.56 -0.18 -15.27
CA TYR A 263 9.91 -0.47 -16.67
C TYR A 263 9.09 0.30 -17.73
N GLN A 264 8.33 1.33 -17.33
CA GLN A 264 7.51 2.11 -18.27
C GLN A 264 7.96 3.58 -18.31
N ASP A 265 8.13 4.10 -19.52
CA ASP A 265 8.46 5.49 -19.77
C ASP A 265 7.37 6.44 -19.24
N ALA A 266 7.78 7.62 -18.80
CA ALA A 266 6.90 8.57 -18.12
C ALA A 266 5.72 9.07 -18.98
N ASP A 267 5.87 9.06 -20.30
CA ASP A 267 4.83 9.40 -21.27
C ASP A 267 3.81 8.27 -21.48
N LEU A 268 4.17 7.02 -21.18
CA LEU A 268 3.30 5.85 -21.32
C LEU A 268 2.54 5.50 -20.03
N ARG A 269 3.01 5.98 -18.88
CA ARG A 269 2.43 5.66 -17.56
C ARG A 269 0.94 6.03 -17.47
N PRO A 270 0.10 5.18 -16.86
CA PRO A 270 -1.30 5.52 -16.63
C PRO A 270 -1.42 6.72 -15.69
N SER A 271 -2.51 7.46 -15.80
CA SER A 271 -2.78 8.62 -14.95
C SER A 271 -4.25 8.76 -14.60
N ASN A 272 -4.52 9.33 -13.44
CA ASN A 272 -5.86 9.77 -13.07
C ASN A 272 -6.04 11.22 -13.44
N TYR A 273 -7.06 11.50 -14.23
CA TYR A 273 -7.55 12.85 -14.45
C TYR A 273 -8.70 13.13 -13.47
N ILE A 274 -8.52 14.15 -12.65
CA ILE A 274 -9.42 14.46 -11.53
C ILE A 274 -9.90 15.90 -11.69
N THR A 275 -11.23 16.08 -11.69
CA THR A 275 -11.89 17.40 -11.69
C THR A 275 -12.80 17.60 -10.48
N ASP A 276 -12.89 16.60 -9.59
CA ASP A 276 -13.63 16.75 -8.34
C ASP A 276 -12.97 17.85 -7.48
N PRO A 277 -13.69 18.94 -7.14
CA PRO A 277 -13.09 20.07 -6.43
C PRO A 277 -12.53 19.69 -5.07
N GLN A 278 -13.18 18.80 -4.32
CA GLN A 278 -12.72 18.41 -2.98
C GLN A 278 -11.41 17.61 -3.05
N ILE A 279 -11.27 16.76 -4.06
CA ILE A 279 -10.03 16.01 -4.28
C ILE A 279 -8.93 16.95 -4.77
N CYS A 280 -9.23 17.86 -5.71
CA CYS A 280 -8.28 18.86 -6.19
C CYS A 280 -7.76 19.75 -5.05
N ASP A 281 -8.63 20.16 -4.14
CA ASP A 281 -8.26 20.95 -2.96
C ASP A 281 -7.27 20.20 -2.07
N ARG A 282 -7.45 18.89 -1.85
CA ARG A 282 -6.48 18.07 -1.10
C ARG A 282 -5.11 17.98 -1.77
N TYR A 283 -5.06 17.84 -3.09
CA TYR A 283 -3.79 17.86 -3.84
C TYR A 283 -3.12 19.23 -3.75
N ARG A 284 -3.89 20.31 -3.79
CA ARG A 284 -3.37 21.67 -3.63
C ARG A 284 -2.80 21.88 -2.22
N GLU A 285 -3.52 21.45 -1.18
CA GLU A 285 -3.06 21.51 0.21
C GLU A 285 -1.76 20.73 0.39
N ALA A 286 -1.71 19.48 -0.10
CA ALA A 286 -0.51 18.66 -0.06
C ALA A 286 0.66 19.34 -0.80
N PHE A 287 0.43 19.88 -1.99
CA PHE A 287 1.46 20.61 -2.73
C PHE A 287 1.97 21.81 -1.92
N MET A 288 1.09 22.63 -1.36
CA MET A 288 1.48 23.83 -0.60
C MET A 288 2.20 23.49 0.71
N GLU A 289 1.82 22.40 1.38
CA GLU A 289 2.54 21.89 2.54
C GLU A 289 3.99 21.56 2.16
N MET A 290 4.18 20.81 1.08
CA MET A 290 5.50 20.42 0.59
C MET A 290 6.30 21.63 0.09
N TRP A 291 5.66 22.54 -0.63
CA TRP A 291 6.26 23.76 -1.20
C TRP A 291 6.78 24.73 -0.14
N ASN A 292 6.05 24.85 0.97
CA ASN A 292 6.36 25.80 2.04
C ASN A 292 7.23 25.21 3.15
N ASN A 293 7.38 23.89 3.22
CA ASN A 293 8.18 23.24 4.23
C ASN A 293 9.69 23.46 3.97
N ARG A 294 10.24 24.54 4.53
CA ARG A 294 11.67 24.91 4.39
C ARG A 294 12.66 23.91 4.95
N LYS A 295 12.23 22.99 5.83
CA LYS A 295 13.12 21.93 6.33
C LYS A 295 13.32 20.82 5.30
N LEU A 296 12.28 20.58 4.48
CA LEU A 296 12.25 19.55 3.45
C LEU A 296 12.41 20.13 2.04
N THR A 297 12.47 21.45 1.91
CA THR A 297 12.83 22.12 0.67
C THR A 297 14.20 22.75 0.82
N GLY A 298 15.17 22.24 0.06
CA GLY A 298 16.49 22.88 0.01
C GLY A 298 16.31 24.33 -0.44
N ALA A 299 17.06 25.26 0.17
CA ALA A 299 17.08 26.65 -0.27
C ALA A 299 17.27 26.68 -1.79
N THR A 300 16.52 27.55 -2.48
CA THR A 300 16.66 27.80 -3.92
C THR A 300 18.15 27.90 -4.20
N VAL A 301 18.71 26.86 -4.84
CA VAL A 301 20.11 26.89 -5.22
C VAL A 301 20.11 27.88 -6.36
N GLY A 302 20.29 29.15 -6.03
CA GLY A 302 20.80 30.11 -7.00
C GLY A 302 22.08 29.48 -7.48
N LEU A 303 22.03 28.84 -8.65
CA LEU A 303 23.19 28.47 -9.43
C LEU A 303 23.84 29.79 -9.83
N LYS A 304 24.50 30.44 -8.87
CA LYS A 304 25.43 31.52 -9.15
C LYS A 304 26.53 30.84 -9.96
N ASN A 305 26.51 31.13 -11.27
CA ASN A 305 27.49 30.69 -12.26
C ASN A 305 28.92 30.80 -11.73
#